data_AF-Q3BDP9-F1
#
_entry.id   AF-Q3BDP9-F1
#
_cell.length_a   1.000
_cell.length_b   1.000
_cell.length_c   1.000
_cell.angle_alpha   90.00
_cell.angle_beta   90.00
_cell.angle_gamma   90.00
#
_symmetry.space_group_name_H-M   'P 1'
#
loop_
_entity.id
_entity.type
_entity.pdbx_description
1 polymer ?
#
loop_
_entity_poly.entity_id
_entity_poly.type
_entity_poly.pdbx_seq_one_letter_code
_entity_poly.pdbx_strand_id
1 'polypeptide(L)' 'VAEKPLFYQGLNDFAASMLDKVSTELVDTAQAIHEKYPDMDMSDVIHLFDWYKLNYKESIADFSTLQSAMRTC' A
#
# COMPACT_ATOMS: atom_id res chain seq x y z
N VAL A 1 26.76 -13.65 11.73
CA VAL A 1 25.48 -13.57 12.46
C VAL A 1 24.40 -13.36 11.42
N ALA A 2 23.37 -14.21 11.34
CA ALA A 2 22.26 -13.96 10.43
C ALA A 2 21.49 -12.74 10.96
N GLU A 3 21.40 -11.69 10.15
CA GLU A 3 20.70 -10.47 10.50
C GLU A 3 19.23 -10.79 10.78
N LYS A 4 18.68 -10.29 11.89
CA LYS A 4 17.24 -10.48 12.15
C LYS A 4 16.49 -9.74 11.03
N PRO A 5 15.50 -10.38 10.37
CA PRO A 5 14.72 -9.68 9.37
C PRO A 5 14.08 -8.45 10.02
N LEU A 6 14.29 -7.29 9.42
CA LEU A 6 13.64 -6.07 9.86
C LEU A 6 12.12 -6.27 9.80
N PHE A 7 11.39 -5.61 10.71
CA PHE A 7 9.95 -5.83 10.92
C PHE A 7 9.14 -5.87 9.61
N TYR A 8 9.40 -4.94 8.69
CA TYR A 8 8.75 -4.87 7.37
C TYR A 8 9.32 -5.85 6.32
N GLN A 9 10.61 -6.21 6.43
CA GLN A 9 11.27 -7.16 5.52
C GLN A 9 10.87 -8.61 5.80
N GLY A 10 10.34 -8.89 7.00
CA GLY A 10 9.75 -10.18 7.37
C GLY A 10 8.30 -10.39 6.88
N LEU A 11 7.75 -9.47 6.09
CA LEU A 11 6.36 -9.55 5.62
C LEU A 11 6.16 -10.81 4.76
N ASN A 12 5.32 -11.73 5.24
CA ASN A 12 4.91 -12.92 4.49
C ASN A 12 3.74 -12.61 3.55
N ASP A 13 3.43 -13.55 2.66
CA ASP A 13 2.42 -13.37 1.61
C ASP A 13 1.02 -13.15 2.21
N PHE A 14 0.74 -13.78 3.35
CA PHE A 14 -0.53 -13.59 4.07
C PHE A 14 -0.70 -12.14 4.55
N ALA A 15 0.31 -11.59 5.23
CA ALA A 15 0.28 -10.24 5.74
C ALA A 15 0.27 -9.21 4.59
N ALA A 16 1.04 -9.46 3.52
CA ALA A 16 1.01 -8.62 2.32
C ALA A 16 -0.38 -8.60 1.67
N SER A 17 -1.00 -9.75 1.49
CA SER A 17 -2.36 -9.86 0.96
C SER A 17 -3.40 -9.19 1.86
N MET A 18 -3.21 -9.25 3.18
CA MET A 18 -4.11 -8.56 4.11
C MET A 18 -4.01 -7.04 3.99
N LEU A 19 -2.79 -6.49 3.90
CA LEU A 19 -2.58 -5.05 3.71
C LEU A 19 -3.17 -4.55 2.38
N ASP A 20 -2.98 -5.32 1.31
CA ASP A 20 -3.52 -5.03 -0.01
C ASP A 20 -5.06 -4.99 -0.01
N LYS A 21 -5.70 -5.99 0.62
CA LYS A 21 -7.16 -6.05 0.75
C LYS A 21 -7.73 -4.90 1.57
N VAL A 22 -7.14 -4.61 2.73
CA VAL A 22 -7.59 -3.48 3.58
C VAL A 22 -7.43 -2.15 2.84
N SER A 23 -6.33 -1.98 2.11
CA SER A 23 -6.14 -0.77 1.32
C SER A 23 -7.12 -0.66 0.16
N THR A 24 -7.49 -1.79 -0.46
CA THR A 24 -8.52 -1.83 -1.51
C THR A 24 -9.88 -1.44 -0.94
N GLU A 25 -10.27 -1.99 0.22
CA GLU A 25 -11.53 -1.66 0.89
C GLU A 25 -11.65 -0.15 1.20
N LEU A 26 -10.54 0.52 1.55
CA LEU A 26 -10.51 1.96 1.79
C LEU A 26 -10.77 2.77 0.50
N VAL A 27 -10.12 2.39 -0.60
CA VAL A 27 -10.30 3.06 -1.91
C VAL A 27 -11.73 2.83 -2.42
N ASP A 28 -12.23 1.60 -2.35
CA ASP A 28 -13.61 1.27 -2.75
C ASP A 28 -14.64 2.05 -1.93
N THR A 29 -14.39 2.20 -0.62
CA THR A 29 -15.25 3.00 0.26
C THR A 29 -15.23 4.48 -0.14
N ALA A 30 -14.06 5.04 -0.43
CA ALA A 30 -13.92 6.43 -0.87
C ALA A 30 -14.63 6.66 -2.21
N GLN A 31 -14.52 5.72 -3.15
CA GLN A 31 -15.25 5.75 -4.40
C GLN A 31 -16.76 5.74 -4.17
N ALA A 32 -17.26 4.84 -3.31
CA ALA A 32 -18.69 4.78 -2.98
C ALA A 32 -19.20 6.07 -2.31
N ILE A 33 -18.37 6.74 -1.49
CA ILE A 33 -18.71 8.04 -0.90
C ILE A 33 -18.81 9.10 -2.00
N HIS A 34 -17.83 9.17 -2.91
CA HIS A 34 -17.83 10.12 -4.01
C HIS A 34 -19.03 9.93 -4.96
N GLU A 35 -19.37 8.69 -5.29
CA GLU A 35 -20.55 8.36 -6.10
C GLU A 35 -21.86 8.85 -5.45
N LYS A 36 -21.93 8.79 -4.10
CA LYS A 36 -23.10 9.25 -3.34
C LYS A 36 -23.12 10.76 -3.12
N TYR A 37 -21.96 11.39 -3.01
CA TYR A 37 -21.77 12.81 -2.75
C TYR A 37 -20.72 13.38 -3.72
N PRO A 38 -21.10 13.73 -4.96
CA PRO A 38 -20.15 14.16 -5.99
C PRO A 38 -19.35 15.43 -5.64
N ASP A 39 -19.91 16.28 -4.77
CA ASP A 39 -19.23 17.48 -4.26
C ASP A 39 -18.17 17.18 -3.19
N MET A 40 -18.11 15.93 -2.70
CA MET A 40 -17.10 15.47 -1.75
C MET A 40 -15.89 14.93 -2.53
N ASP A 41 -14.80 15.67 -2.49
CA ASP A 41 -13.53 15.25 -3.10
C ASP A 41 -12.91 14.10 -2.31
N MET A 42 -12.68 12.98 -3.01
CA MET A 42 -12.08 11.75 -2.48
C MET A 42 -10.81 11.36 -3.28
N SER A 43 -10.35 12.22 -4.18
CA SER A 43 -9.26 11.91 -5.11
C SER A 43 -7.91 11.66 -4.44
N ASP A 44 -7.72 12.17 -3.22
CA ASP A 44 -6.52 11.94 -2.41
C ASP A 44 -6.51 10.57 -1.71
N VAL A 45 -7.63 9.82 -1.69
CA VAL A 45 -7.68 8.47 -1.14
C VAL A 45 -7.13 7.49 -2.16
N ILE A 46 -5.86 7.16 -2.01
CA ILE A 46 -5.12 6.26 -2.91
C ILE A 46 -4.76 4.94 -2.23
N HIS A 47 -4.45 3.94 -3.05
CA HIS A 47 -3.98 2.64 -2.56
C HIS A 47 -2.62 2.80 -1.86
N LEU A 48 -2.37 2.01 -0.81
CA LEU A 48 -1.14 2.01 -0.02
C LEU A 48 0.10 1.84 -0.93
N PHE A 49 -0.02 0.99 -1.94
CA PHE A 49 1.09 0.78 -2.87
C PHE A 49 1.42 2.03 -3.68
N ASP A 50 0.43 2.81 -4.10
CA ASP A 50 0.66 4.07 -4.80
C ASP A 50 1.25 5.12 -3.87
N TRP A 51 0.82 5.13 -2.60
CA TRP A 51 1.47 5.95 -1.58
C TRP A 51 2.95 5.60 -1.39
N TYR A 52 3.32 4.31 -1.38
CA TYR A 52 4.73 3.88 -1.35
C TYR A 52 5.51 4.38 -2.56
N LYS A 53 4.93 4.29 -3.77
CA LYS A 53 5.55 4.79 -5.01
C LYS A 53 5.82 6.29 -4.98
N LEU A 54 4.94 7.07 -4.36
CA LEU A 54 5.08 8.52 -4.26
C LEU A 54 6.11 8.93 -3.21
N ASN A 55 6.12 8.27 -2.05
CA ASN A 55 6.85 8.76 -0.87
C ASN A 55 8.21 8.09 -0.65
N TYR A 56 8.42 6.88 -1.18
CA TYR A 56 9.66 6.11 -0.98
C TYR A 56 10.32 5.69 -2.30
N LYS A 57 10.08 6.47 -3.37
CA LYS A 57 10.57 6.15 -4.71
C LYS A 57 12.06 5.83 -4.77
N GLU A 58 12.86 6.58 -4.01
CA GLU A 58 14.32 6.45 -4.02
C GLU A 58 14.83 5.34 -3.09
N SER A 59 13.99 4.87 -2.17
CA SER A 59 14.33 3.83 -1.20
C SER A 59 13.92 2.43 -1.65
N ILE A 60 12.91 2.31 -2.53
CA ILE A 60 12.41 1.01 -3.01
C ILE A 60 13.23 0.52 -4.21
N ALA A 61 13.75 -0.71 -4.13
CA ALA A 61 14.45 -1.33 -5.24
C ALA A 61 13.54 -2.12 -6.20
N ASP A 62 12.39 -2.63 -5.74
CA ASP A 62 11.45 -3.42 -6.56
C ASP A 62 9.99 -2.96 -6.38
N PHE A 63 9.42 -2.43 -7.46
CA PHE A 63 8.03 -1.97 -7.56
C PHE A 63 7.09 -2.97 -8.25
N SER A 64 7.40 -4.26 -8.28
CA SER A 64 6.51 -5.26 -8.89
C SER A 64 5.22 -5.48 -8.09
N THR A 65 5.30 -5.44 -6.76
CA THR A 65 4.17 -5.64 -5.84
C THR A 65 4.34 -4.80 -4.58
N LEU A 66 3.26 -4.58 -3.81
CA LEU A 66 3.32 -3.96 -2.48
C LEU A 66 4.32 -4.70 -1.56
N GLN A 67 4.31 -6.04 -1.60
CA GLN A 67 5.21 -6.86 -0.81
C GLN A 67 6.68 -6.62 -1.18
N SER A 68 6.99 -6.62 -2.48
CA SER A 68 8.34 -6.35 -2.98
C SER A 68 8.81 -4.94 -2.58
N ALA A 69 7.93 -3.95 -2.69
CA ALA A 69 8.23 -2.58 -2.30
C ALA A 69 8.54 -2.49 -0.80
N MET A 70 7.71 -3.08 0.07
CA MET A 70 7.93 -3.07 1.52
C MET A 70 9.18 -3.85 1.95
N ARG A 71 9.57 -4.89 1.19
CA ARG A 71 10.78 -5.67 1.47
C ARG A 71 12.06 -4.97 1.04
N THR A 72 11.98 -4.10 0.05
CA THR A 72 13.15 -3.47 -0.57
C THR A 72 13.25 -1.97 -0.33
N CYS A 73 12.31 -1.40 0.44
CA CYS A 73 12.33 -0.05 0.99
C CYS A 73 13.27 0.07 2.20
#